data_AF-A0A6V7UGK5-F1
#
_entry.id   AF-A0A6V7UGK5-F1
#
_cell.length_a   1.000
_cell.length_b   1.000
_cell.length_c   1.000
_cell.angle_alpha   90.00
_cell.angle_beta   90.00
_cell.angle_gamma   90.00
#
_symmetry.space_group_name_H-M   'P 1'
#
loop_
_entity.id
_entity.type
_entity.pdbx_description
1 polymer ?
#
loop_
_entity_poly.entity_id
_entity_poly.type
_entity_poly.pdbx_seq_one_letter_code
_entity_poly.pdbx_strand_id
1 'polypeptide(L)' 'MNKNNLNVKLLCCEICGKQSESRNYNVVSCPSCKQFFRRTVLYQKVVNCKRNKKCDIING' A
#
# COMPACT_ATOMS: atom_id res chain seq x y z
N MET A 1 -10.87 -26.31 -8.34
CA MET A 1 -10.23 -25.85 -7.07
C MET A 1 -11.20 -24.97 -6.32
N ASN A 2 -11.56 -25.39 -5.10
CA ASN A 2 -12.46 -24.72 -4.16
C ASN A 2 -12.03 -23.28 -3.90
N LYS A 3 -12.89 -22.31 -4.23
CA LYS A 3 -12.82 -20.99 -3.60
C LYS A 3 -13.85 -20.99 -2.48
N ASN A 4 -13.40 -21.38 -1.30
CA ASN A 4 -14.18 -21.30 -0.07
C ASN A 4 -14.75 -19.88 0.07
N ASN A 5 -16.05 -19.80 0.32
CA ASN A 5 -16.80 -18.59 0.69
C ASN A 5 -16.28 -18.03 2.03
N LEU A 6 -15.10 -17.42 2.03
CA LEU A 6 -14.80 -16.41 3.03
C LEU A 6 -15.42 -15.10 2.52
N ASN A 7 -16.29 -14.52 3.33
CA ASN A 7 -16.62 -13.11 3.31
C ASN A 7 -15.33 -12.32 3.60
N VAL A 8 -14.40 -12.31 2.63
CA VAL A 8 -13.16 -11.55 2.72
C VAL A 8 -13.61 -10.11 2.61
N LYS A 9 -13.74 -9.46 3.76
CA LYS A 9 -13.93 -8.01 3.83
C LYS A 9 -12.86 -7.41 2.92
N LEU A 10 -13.27 -6.86 1.78
CA LEU A 10 -12.36 -6.20 0.85
C LEU A 10 -11.71 -5.05 1.61
N LEU A 11 -10.42 -5.21 1.92
CA LEU A 11 -9.63 -4.19 2.57
C LEU A 11 -9.06 -3.28 1.47
N CYS A 12 -9.35 -1.99 1.55
CA CYS A 12 -8.72 -1.00 0.67
C CYS A 12 -7.46 -0.46 1.33
N CYS A 13 -6.37 -0.38 0.55
CA CYS A 13 -5.12 0.25 0.98
C CYS A 13 -5.38 1.71 1.34
N GLU A 14 -5.08 2.10 2.58
CA GLU A 14 -5.26 3.49 3.07
C GLU A 14 -4.29 4.48 2.40
N ILE A 15 -3.30 3.99 1.64
CA ILE A 15 -2.25 4.79 1.01
C ILE A 15 -2.59 5.11 -0.45
N CYS A 16 -3.05 4.11 -1.23
CA CYS A 16 -3.30 4.27 -2.67
C CYS A 16 -4.69 3.79 -3.13
N GLY A 17 -5.51 3.23 -2.24
CA GLY A 17 -6.86 2.76 -2.55
C GLY A 17 -6.95 1.37 -3.21
N LYS A 18 -5.83 0.79 -3.67
CA LYS A 18 -5.82 -0.58 -4.25
C LYS A 18 -6.23 -1.64 -3.23
N GLN A 19 -6.70 -2.79 -3.74
CA GLN A 19 -7.02 -3.95 -2.91
C GLN A 19 -5.82 -4.35 -2.03
N SER A 20 -6.12 -4.65 -0.78
CA SER A 20 -5.19 -5.15 0.22
C SER A 20 -5.72 -6.46 0.78
N GLU A 21 -4.79 -7.31 1.21
CA GLU A 21 -5.06 -8.59 1.84
C GLU A 21 -4.80 -8.55 3.35
N SER A 22 -4.07 -7.54 3.85
CA SER A 22 -3.59 -7.51 5.23
C SER A 22 -3.20 -6.11 5.73
N ARG A 23 -3.10 -5.98 7.06
CA ARG A 23 -2.45 -4.84 7.72
C ARG A 23 -0.94 -5.05 7.75
N ASN A 24 -0.19 -4.00 7.43
CA ASN A 24 1.27 -3.97 7.54
C ASN A 24 1.66 -2.69 8.27
N TYR A 25 2.54 -2.81 9.27
CA TYR A 25 2.96 -1.66 10.09
C TYR A 25 1.76 -0.90 10.69
N ASN A 26 0.77 -1.67 11.18
CA ASN A 26 -0.49 -1.20 11.80
C ASN A 26 -1.50 -0.49 10.88
N VAL A 27 -1.22 -0.35 9.58
CA VAL A 27 -2.11 0.28 8.58
C VAL A 27 -2.54 -0.75 7.54
N VAL A 28 -3.76 -0.64 6.99
CA VAL A 28 -4.16 -1.46 5.84
C VAL A 28 -3.41 -0.97 4.59
N SER A 29 -2.55 -1.82 4.02
CA SER A 29 -1.72 -1.43 2.87
C SER A 29 -1.65 -2.53 1.81
N CYS A 30 -1.64 -2.19 0.53
CA CYS A 30 -1.42 -3.16 -0.54
C CYS A 30 0.05 -3.66 -0.56
N PRO A 31 0.35 -4.77 -1.26
CA PRO A 31 1.71 -5.33 -1.34
C PRO A 31 2.77 -4.32 -1.81
N SER A 32 2.42 -3.47 -2.77
CA SER A 32 3.34 -2.46 -3.31
C SER A 32 3.66 -1.36 -2.30
N CYS A 33 2.67 -0.82 -1.59
CA CYS A 33 2.88 0.19 -0.56
C CYS A 33 3.70 -0.37 0.63
N LYS A 34 3.42 -1.61 1.04
CA LYS A 34 4.24 -2.35 2.04
C LYS A 34 5.71 -2.39 1.60
N GLN A 35 5.97 -2.82 0.37
CA GLN A 35 7.32 -3.00 -0.14
C GLN A 35 8.05 -1.66 -0.35
N PHE A 36 7.33 -0.62 -0.77
CA PHE A 36 7.84 0.74 -0.87
C PHE A 36 8.29 1.25 0.51
N PHE A 37 7.41 1.21 1.51
CA PHE A 37 7.73 1.65 2.87
C PHE A 37 8.95 0.92 3.45
N ARG A 38 8.97 -0.43 3.34
CA ARG A 38 10.10 -1.25 3.81
C ARG A 38 11.43 -0.82 3.19
N ARG A 39 11.49 -0.57 1.88
CA ARG A 39 12.72 -0.15 1.19
C ARG A 39 13.14 1.26 1.60
N THR A 40 12.18 2.17 1.72
CA THR A 40 12.46 3.55 2.12
C THR A 40 13.08 3.60 3.51
N VAL A 41 12.54 2.85 4.48
CA VAL A 41 13.07 2.78 5.85
C VAL A 41 14.42 2.06 5.90
N LEU A 42 14.52 0.86 5.33
CA LEU A 42 15.76 0.04 5.40
C LEU A 42 16.97 0.73 4.77
N TYR A 43 16.76 1.44 3.67
CA TYR A 43 17.85 2.10 2.93
C TYR A 43 17.94 3.61 3.19
N GLN A 44 17.17 4.13 4.14
CA GLN A 44 17.09 5.57 4.44
C GLN A 44 16.91 6.42 3.17
N LYS A 45 16.08 5.93 2.23
CA LYS A 45 16.00 6.50 0.88
C LYS A 45 15.28 7.85 0.92
N VAL A 46 15.98 8.91 0.53
CA VAL A 46 15.39 10.23 0.31
C VAL A 46 14.85 10.32 -1.11
N VAL A 47 13.54 10.50 -1.27
CA VAL A 47 12.88 10.68 -2.58
C VAL A 47 12.54 12.15 -2.78
N ASN A 48 13.18 12.79 -3.77
CA ASN A 48 12.86 14.15 -4.16
C ASN A 48 11.66 14.16 -5.11
N CYS A 49 10.59 14.87 -4.72
CA CYS A 49 9.40 14.99 -5.55
C CYS A 49 9.66 15.91 -6.74
N LYS A 50 9.31 15.45 -7.95
CA LYS A 50 9.41 16.24 -9.18
C LYS A 50 8.19 17.16 -9.44
N ARG A 51 7.15 17.06 -8.60
CA ARG A 51 5.83 17.71 -8.78
C ARG A 51 5.40 18.53 -7.55
N ASN A 52 6.32 19.25 -6.92
CA ASN A 52 6.04 20.14 -5.78
C ASN A 52 5.25 19.48 -4.63
N LYS A 53 5.41 18.17 -4.42
CA LYS A 53 4.76 17.37 -3.36
C LYS A 53 3.22 17.39 -3.39
N LYS A 54 2.59 17.78 -4.50
CA LYS A 54 1.13 17.75 -4.72
C LYS A 54 0.75 16.59 -5.66
N CYS A 55 1.12 15.38 -5.27
CA CYS A 55 0.83 14.18 -6.07
C CYS A 55 -0.42 13.48 -5.53
N ASP A 56 -1.36 13.18 -6.41
CA ASP A 56 -2.47 12.28 -6.10
C ASP A 56 -1.97 10.84 -6.13
N ILE A 57 -2.04 10.15 -4.98
CA ILE A 57 -1.54 8.78 -4.82
C ILE A 57 -2.68 7.76 -4.99
N ILE A 58 -3.92 8.23 -4.98
CA ILE A 58 -5.12 7.41 -5.13
C ILE A 58 -5.14 6.85 -6.56
N ASN A 59 -5.14 5.51 -6.68
CA ASN A 59 -5.04 4.69 -7.91
C ASN A 59 -3.62 4.41 -8.45
N GLY A 60 -2.54 4.77 -7.73
CA GLY A 60 -1.17 4.41 -8.12
C GLY A 60 -0.92 2.90 -8.15
#